data_AF-A0A1I7BRK8-F1
#
_entry.id   AF-A0A1I7BRK8-F1
#
_cell.length_a   1.000
_cell.length_b   1.000
_cell.length_c   1.000
_cell.angle_alpha   90.00
_cell.angle_beta   90.00
_cell.angle_gamma   90.00
#
_symmetry.space_group_name_H-M   'P 1'
#
loop_
_entity.id
_entity.type
_entity.pdbx_description
1 polymer ?
#
loop_
_entity_poly.entity_id
_entity_poly.type
_entity_poly.pdbx_seq_one_letter_code
_entity_poly.pdbx_strand_id
1 'polypeptide(L)'
;MLDSLEWQGPVVWWNPVGGWRHAFTPDQRPHPGQERETLCERTVTLIEPSDVDWLMPTCDTCMTAAIRRRDDRTERDRHTHTGPWASPLFGHPPPAEPGGDTATDDYFPWSR
;
A
#
# COMPACT_ATOMS: atom_id res chain seq x y z
N MET A 1 1.97 10.28 -26.53
CA MET A 1 1.40 10.97 -25.37
C MET A 1 1.47 10.00 -24.21
N LEU A 2 2.31 10.27 -23.21
CA LEU A 2 2.41 9.43 -22.01
C LEU A 2 1.28 9.89 -21.10
N ASP A 3 0.16 9.18 -21.13
CA ASP A 3 -0.95 9.40 -20.20
C ASP A 3 -0.45 9.23 -18.77
N SER A 4 -0.84 10.21 -17.96
CA SER A 4 -0.39 10.55 -16.63
C SER A 4 -0.37 9.37 -15.65
N LEU A 5 0.79 9.12 -15.04
CA LEU A 5 0.85 8.46 -13.73
C LEU A 5 0.27 9.43 -12.68
N GLU A 6 -1.06 9.58 -12.62
CA GLU A 6 -1.71 10.43 -11.64
C GLU A 6 -1.43 9.89 -10.23
N TRP A 7 -0.66 10.65 -9.47
CA TRP A 7 -0.33 10.30 -8.09
C TRP A 7 -1.57 10.48 -7.20
N GLN A 8 -2.08 9.38 -6.64
CA GLN A 8 -3.25 9.37 -5.75
C GLN A 8 -2.97 9.82 -4.31
N GLY A 9 -1.79 10.38 -4.04
CA GLY A 9 -1.36 10.72 -2.68
C GLY A 9 -0.93 9.50 -1.84
N PRO A 10 -0.49 9.73 -0.59
CA PRO A 10 0.01 8.67 0.28
C PRO A 10 -1.13 7.80 0.83
N VAL A 11 -0.80 6.58 1.27
CA VAL A 11 -1.73 5.71 2.03
C VAL A 11 -1.87 6.14 3.48
N VAL A 12 -0.80 6.72 4.04
CA VAL A 12 -0.71 7.28 5.39
C VAL A 12 0.34 8.40 5.39
N TRP A 13 0.23 9.33 6.32
CA TRP A 13 1.33 10.23 6.64
C TRP A 13 2.12 9.70 7.83
N TRP A 14 3.45 9.80 7.79
CA TRP A 14 4.31 9.45 8.91
C TRP A 14 4.73 10.73 9.65
N ASN A 15 4.77 10.70 10.98
CA ASN A 15 5.44 11.74 11.77
C ASN A 15 6.02 11.12 13.06
N PRO A 16 7.27 11.40 13.44
CA PRO A 16 7.80 10.95 14.71
C PRO A 16 7.23 11.79 15.87
N VAL A 17 6.83 11.12 16.94
CA VAL A 17 6.31 11.73 18.15
C VAL A 17 6.46 10.76 19.32
N GLY A 18 6.87 11.25 20.49
CA GLY A 18 7.02 10.40 21.68
C GLY A 18 8.03 9.25 21.51
N GLY A 19 9.06 9.43 20.68
CA GLY A 19 10.11 8.43 20.44
C GLY A 19 9.74 7.30 19.47
N TRP A 20 8.64 7.44 18.73
CA TRP A 20 8.22 6.47 17.71
C TRP A 20 7.73 7.18 16.46
N ARG A 21 7.90 6.57 15.29
CA ARG A 21 7.21 7.01 14.08
C ARG A 21 5.79 6.48 14.08
N HIS A 22 4.83 7.39 14.12
CA HIS A 22 3.41 7.09 14.06
C HIS A 22 2.84 7.40 12.67
N ALA A 23 1.82 6.64 12.29
CA ALA A 23 1.06 6.89 11.09
C ALA A 23 -0.19 7.73 11.42
N PHE A 24 -0.59 8.55 10.46
CA PHE A 24 -1.80 9.35 10.45
C PHE A 24 -2.59 9.07 9.18
N THR A 25 -3.88 9.35 9.22
CA THR A 25 -4.78 9.21 8.07
C THR A 25 -4.32 10.10 6.89
N PRO A 26 -4.58 9.70 5.62
CA PRO A 26 -4.01 10.39 4.46
C PRO A 26 -4.74 11.69 4.07
N ASP A 27 -5.90 11.99 4.67
CA ASP A 27 -6.77 13.16 4.39
C ASP A 27 -6.06 14.49 4.52
N GLN A 28 -5.16 14.61 5.50
CA GLN A 28 -4.47 15.86 5.79
C GLN A 28 -3.03 15.60 6.20
N ARG A 29 -2.12 16.36 5.60
CA ARG A 29 -0.70 16.32 5.94
C ARG A 29 -0.50 16.80 7.39
N PRO A 30 0.31 16.09 8.20
CA PRO A 30 0.69 16.53 9.53
C PRO A 30 1.43 17.88 9.48
N HIS A 31 1.02 18.83 10.33
CA HIS A 31 1.73 20.10 10.55
C HIS A 31 2.01 20.33 12.04
N PRO A 32 3.15 20.97 12.39
CA PRO A 32 3.46 21.30 13.78
C PRO A 32 2.36 22.14 14.44
N GLY A 33 2.15 21.92 15.74
CA GLY A 33 1.14 22.59 16.56
C GLY A 33 -0.28 22.02 16.41
N GLN A 34 -0.52 21.10 15.47
CA GLN A 34 -1.82 20.43 15.35
C GLN A 34 -1.96 19.30 16.37
N GLU A 35 -3.16 19.14 16.93
CA GLU A 35 -3.54 17.92 17.62
C GLU A 35 -4.13 16.93 16.61
N ARG A 36 -3.59 15.72 16.55
CA ARG A 36 -4.05 14.66 15.65
C ARG A 36 -4.11 13.32 16.35
N GLU A 37 -5.03 12.48 15.90
CA GLU A 37 -5.11 11.08 16.29
C GLU A 37 -4.25 10.22 15.36
N THR A 38 -3.39 9.39 15.95
CA THR A 38 -2.57 8.40 15.25
C THR A 38 -3.41 7.17 14.89
N LEU A 39 -2.93 6.35 13.95
CA LEU A 39 -3.61 5.09 13.61
C LEU A 39 -3.58 4.04 14.72
N CYS A 40 -2.78 4.25 15.78
CA CYS A 40 -2.80 3.45 17.00
C CYS A 40 -3.61 4.13 18.12
N GLU A 41 -4.55 5.02 17.77
CA GLU A 41 -5.56 5.60 18.67
C GLU A 41 -4.98 6.49 19.78
N ARG A 42 -3.75 7.00 19.58
CA ARG A 42 -3.16 8.00 20.46
C ARG A 42 -3.39 9.39 19.89
N THR A 43 -3.95 10.28 20.70
CA THR A 43 -4.00 11.72 20.42
C THR A 43 -2.66 12.34 20.80
N VAL A 44 -2.06 13.08 19.87
CA VAL A 44 -0.75 13.71 20.05
C VAL A 44 -0.76 15.13 19.50
N THR A 45 0.01 16.01 20.12
CA THR A 45 0.35 17.32 19.55
C THR A 45 1.60 17.18 18.71
N LEU A 46 1.51 17.54 17.43
CA LEU A 46 2.62 17.44 16.49
C LEU A 46 3.67 18.51 16.76
N ILE A 47 4.92 18.11 16.78
CA ILE A 47 6.08 19.00 16.82
C ILE A 47 6.80 18.97 15.46
N GLU A 48 7.62 19.97 15.18
CA GLU A 48 8.55 19.91 14.05
C GLU A 48 9.63 18.86 14.35
N PRO A 49 9.68 17.75 13.58
CA PRO A 49 10.63 16.69 13.85
C PRO A 49 12.02 17.05 13.33
N SER A 50 13.06 16.71 14.10
CA SER A 50 14.44 16.79 13.62
C SER A 50 14.78 15.59 12.72
N ASP A 51 15.90 15.68 11.98
CA ASP A 51 16.42 14.57 11.18
C ASP A 51 16.67 13.29 12.01
N VAL A 52 17.06 13.46 13.28
CA VAL A 52 17.32 12.34 14.20
C VAL A 52 16.02 11.67 14.64
N ASP A 53 14.94 12.43 14.81
CA ASP A 53 13.63 11.88 15.19
C ASP A 53 13.09 10.91 14.13
N TRP A 54 13.44 11.15 12.86
CA TRP A 54 13.10 10.25 11.77
C TRP A 54 13.83 8.91 11.81
N LEU A 55 14.87 8.76 12.65
CA LEU A 55 15.56 7.49 12.86
C LEU A 55 14.89 6.61 13.92
N MET A 56 13.91 7.13 14.65
CA MET A 56 13.19 6.38 15.68
C MET A 56 12.45 5.17 15.08
N PRO A 57 12.27 4.08 15.85
CA PRO A 57 11.53 2.92 15.38
C PRO A 57 10.09 3.28 14.99
N THR A 58 9.53 2.52 14.06
CA THR A 58 8.13 2.67 13.68
C THR A 58 7.24 1.94 14.68
N CYS A 59 6.14 2.57 15.09
CA CYS A 59 5.15 1.90 15.93
C CYS A 59 4.53 0.71 15.16
N ASP A 60 4.62 -0.50 15.71
CA ASP A 60 4.18 -1.73 15.03
C ASP A 60 2.69 -1.69 14.66
N THR A 61 1.83 -1.21 15.57
CA THR A 61 0.39 -1.02 15.29
C THR A 61 0.17 -0.09 14.11
N CYS A 62 0.90 1.02 14.04
CA CYS A 62 0.83 1.95 12.92
C CYS A 62 1.35 1.32 11.61
N MET A 63 2.42 0.51 11.68
CA MET A 63 2.94 -0.21 10.53
C MET A 63 1.91 -1.21 9.97
N THR A 64 1.33 -2.06 10.82
CA THR A 64 0.27 -3.00 10.41
C THR A 64 -0.93 -2.26 9.80
N ALA A 65 -1.34 -1.15 10.42
CA ALA A 65 -2.46 -0.34 9.93
C ALA A 65 -2.17 0.32 8.57
N ALA A 66 -0.91 0.69 8.29
CA ALA A 66 -0.49 1.23 7.00
C ALA A 66 -0.45 0.17 5.91
N ILE A 67 0.02 -1.05 6.23
CA ILE A 67 0.03 -2.19 5.30
C ILE A 67 -1.41 -2.52 4.87
N ARG A 68 -2.33 -2.70 5.83
CA ARG A 68 -3.75 -2.97 5.53
C ARG A 68 -4.37 -1.92 4.61
N ARG A 69 -4.13 -0.63 4.89
CA ARG A 69 -4.63 0.47 4.05
C ARG A 69 -4.07 0.44 2.63
N ARG A 70 -2.81 0.02 2.45
CA ARG A 70 -2.20 -0.16 1.14
C ARG A 70 -2.89 -1.30 0.38
N ASP A 71 -3.06 -2.44 1.04
CA ASP A 71 -3.68 -3.62 0.43
C ASP A 71 -5.13 -3.32 0.03
N ASP A 72 -5.91 -2.67 0.90
CA ASP A 72 -7.28 -2.22 0.61
C ASP A 72 -7.35 -1.26 -0.58
N ARG A 73 -6.35 -0.37 -0.75
CA ARG A 73 -6.27 0.50 -1.93
C ARG A 73 -5.99 -0.31 -3.18
N THR A 74 -5.00 -1.19 -3.15
CA THR A 74 -4.66 -2.05 -4.30
C THR A 74 -5.84 -2.92 -4.73
N GLU A 75 -6.60 -3.46 -3.77
CA GLU A 75 -7.81 -4.22 -4.07
C GLU A 75 -8.88 -3.36 -4.74
N ARG A 76 -9.17 -2.16 -4.20
CA ARG A 76 -10.12 -1.22 -4.84
C ARG A 76 -9.70 -0.82 -6.25
N ASP A 77 -8.41 -0.55 -6.45
CA ASP A 77 -7.86 -0.19 -7.77
C ASP A 77 -8.08 -1.34 -8.77
N ARG A 78 -7.82 -2.59 -8.34
CA ARG A 78 -8.07 -3.79 -9.15
C ARG A 78 -9.57 -3.94 -9.50
N HIS A 79 -10.47 -3.76 -8.55
CA HIS A 79 -11.91 -3.83 -8.82
C HIS A 79 -12.39 -2.73 -9.77
N THR A 80 -11.86 -1.51 -9.63
CA THR A 80 -12.19 -0.37 -10.51
C THR A 80 -11.69 -0.60 -11.93
N HIS A 81 -10.50 -1.19 -12.09
CA HIS A 81 -9.95 -1.52 -13.41
C HIS A 81 -10.58 -2.78 -14.05
N THR A 82 -11.25 -3.62 -13.27
CA THR A 82 -11.94 -4.85 -13.74
C THR A 82 -13.45 -4.64 -13.92
N GLY A 83 -13.89 -3.39 -14.11
CA GLY A 83 -15.28 -3.03 -14.45
C GLY A 83 -15.73 -3.46 -15.86
N PRO A 84 -17.04 -3.41 -16.18
CA PRO A 84 -17.76 -4.32 -17.09
C PRO A 84 -17.41 -4.26 -18.60
N TRP A 85 -16.39 -3.51 -19.00
CA TRP A 85 -15.92 -3.44 -20.38
C TRP A 85 -14.87 -4.51 -20.74
N ALA A 86 -14.49 -5.38 -19.79
CA ALA A 86 -13.83 -6.65 -20.10
C ALA A 86 -14.82 -7.64 -20.75
N SER A 87 -15.49 -7.22 -21.83
CA SER A 87 -16.23 -8.14 -22.70
C SER A 87 -15.24 -8.88 -23.60
N PRO A 88 -15.26 -10.22 -23.65
CA PRO A 88 -14.51 -10.99 -24.63
C PRO A 88 -15.21 -10.82 -25.99
N LEU A 89 -14.81 -9.83 -26.78
CA LEU A 89 -15.31 -9.66 -28.15
C LEU A 89 -14.58 -10.51 -29.19
N PHE A 90 -13.88 -11.56 -28.79
CA PHE A 90 -13.45 -12.61 -29.70
C PHE A 90 -13.71 -13.98 -29.09
N GLY A 91 -14.81 -14.59 -29.52
CA GLY A 91 -15.01 -16.02 -29.37
C GLY A 91 -13.94 -16.76 -30.17
N HIS A 92 -12.91 -17.23 -29.48
CA HIS A 92 -12.13 -18.38 -29.92
C HIS A 92 -12.66 -19.61 -29.18
N PRO A 93 -12.99 -20.72 -29.88
CA PRO A 93 -13.25 -21.97 -29.18
C PRO A 93 -11.97 -22.41 -28.45
N PRO A 94 -12.09 -23.06 -27.29
CA PRO A 94 -10.93 -23.57 -26.58
C PRO A 94 -10.19 -24.59 -27.48
N PRO A 95 -8.84 -24.56 -27.54
CA PRO A 95 -8.11 -25.64 -28.18
C PRO A 95 -8.39 -26.94 -27.42
N ALA A 96 -8.73 -27.99 -28.17
CA ALA A 96 -8.93 -29.33 -27.63
C ALA A 96 -7.67 -29.78 -26.89
N GLU A 97 -7.82 -30.30 -25.67
CA GLU A 97 -6.73 -30.87 -24.89
C GLU A 97 -6.18 -32.13 -25.56
N PRO A 98 -4.86 -32.23 -25.81
CA PRO A 98 -4.18 -33.51 -25.85
C PRO A 98 -3.56 -33.75 -24.47
N GLY A 99 -4.00 -34.82 -23.81
CA GLY A 99 -3.52 -35.19 -22.49
C GLY A 99 -2.05 -35.65 -22.46
N GLY A 100 -1.61 -35.93 -21.24
CA GLY A 100 -0.50 -36.85 -20.97
C GLY A 100 0.86 -36.21 -20.67
N ASP A 101 1.17 -36.23 -19.38
CA ASP A 101 2.44 -36.70 -18.81
C ASP A 101 3.63 -35.73 -18.59
N THR A 102 3.83 -35.47 -17.29
CA THR A 102 5.08 -35.59 -16.51
C THR A 102 6.19 -34.53 -16.53
N ALA A 103 6.56 -34.18 -15.29
CA ALA A 103 7.91 -33.99 -14.74
C ALA A 103 8.56 -32.58 -14.81
N THR A 104 8.66 -31.99 -13.61
CA THR A 104 9.81 -31.27 -12.99
C THR A 104 10.59 -30.26 -13.81
N ASP A 105 10.72 -29.03 -13.32
CA ASP A 105 11.94 -28.65 -12.58
C ASP A 105 11.79 -27.26 -11.92
N ASP A 106 12.32 -27.16 -10.71
CA ASP A 106 12.46 -25.98 -9.86
C ASP A 106 13.32 -24.88 -10.51
N TYR A 107 12.86 -23.61 -10.45
CA TYR A 107 13.78 -22.48 -10.52
C TYR A 107 13.25 -21.26 -9.73
N PHE A 108 13.71 -21.12 -8.49
CA PHE A 108 13.57 -19.91 -7.67
C PHE A 108 14.95 -19.31 -7.39
N PRO A 109 15.32 -18.13 -7.95
CA PRO A 109 16.57 -17.47 -7.62
C PRO A 109 16.34 -16.27 -6.69
N TRP A 110 16.29 -16.50 -5.38
CA TRP A 110 16.65 -15.49 -4.38
C TRP A 110 17.15 -16.16 -3.11
N SER A 111 18.48 -16.28 -2.99
CA SER A 111 19.19 -16.58 -1.74
C SER A 111 20.68 -16.24 -1.90
N ARG A 112 21.04 -14.97 -1.72
CA ARG A 112 22.15 -14.51 -0.88
C ARG A 112 22.39 -13.01 -1.02
#